data_AF-A0A4R5YCR8-F1
#
_entry.id   AF-A0A4R5YCR8-F1
#
_cell.length_a   1.000
_cell.length_b   1.000
_cell.length_c   1.000
_cell.angle_alpha   90.00
_cell.angle_beta   90.00
_cell.angle_gamma   90.00
#
_symmetry.space_group_name_H-M   'P 1'
#
loop_
_entity.id
_entity.type
_entity.pdbx_description
1 polymer ?
#
loop_
_entity_poly.entity_id
_entity_poly.type
_entity_poly.pdbx_seq_one_letter_code
_entity_poly.pdbx_strand_id
1 'polypeptide(L)'
;MDHSLSVVVQIELDTRCVHLVVTGDLTERNHRVLTPLVARARTLVPGAAVVVDLTGAQHVDPGGLDLLRWSLDHDPLPESGGAVRVLTRPAPFGLAEADRPTAGAHAPAPARWNGAEPGGVAA
;
A
#
# COMPACT_ATOMS: atom_id res chain seq x y z
N MET A 1 10.70 -23.02 -0.40
CA MET A 1 9.66 -22.80 -1.42
C MET A 1 9.98 -21.47 -2.05
N ASP A 2 10.22 -21.45 -3.35
CA ASP A 2 10.57 -20.23 -4.07
C ASP A 2 9.29 -19.42 -4.33
N HIS A 3 9.12 -18.32 -3.59
CA HIS A 3 8.08 -17.33 -3.85
C HIS A 3 8.42 -16.57 -5.13
N SER A 4 8.14 -17.21 -6.26
CA SER A 4 8.39 -16.65 -7.58
C SER A 4 7.31 -15.64 -7.95
N LEU A 5 7.72 -14.49 -8.47
CA LEU A 5 6.85 -13.44 -8.98
C LEU A 5 7.09 -13.33 -10.49
N SER A 6 6.05 -13.57 -11.29
CA SER A 6 6.11 -13.43 -12.74
C SER A 6 5.23 -12.27 -13.20
N VAL A 7 5.79 -11.40 -14.04
CA VAL A 7 5.13 -10.18 -14.49
C VAL A 7 5.10 -10.14 -16.01
N VAL A 8 3.91 -9.99 -16.57
CA VAL A 8 3.69 -9.76 -18.01
C VAL A 8 3.27 -8.31 -18.20
N VAL A 9 3.96 -7.60 -19.09
CA VAL A 9 3.64 -6.22 -19.43
C VAL A 9 2.84 -6.21 -20.74
N GLN A 10 1.60 -5.72 -20.68
CA GLN A 10 0.73 -5.53 -21.83
C GLN A 10 0.54 -4.03 -22.05
N ILE A 11 0.69 -3.57 -23.28
CA ILE A 11 0.60 -2.15 -23.63
C ILE A 11 -0.54 -1.99 -24.63
N GLU A 12 -1.57 -1.26 -24.23
CA GLU A 12 -2.68 -0.88 -25.10
C GLU A 12 -2.42 0.54 -25.63
N LEU A 13 -2.08 0.62 -26.92
CA LEU A 13 -1.68 1.88 -27.55
C LEU A 13 -2.86 2.82 -27.79
N ASP A 14 -4.05 2.26 -28.06
CA ASP A 14 -5.26 3.02 -28.36
C ASP A 14 -5.80 3.75 -27.12
N THR A 15 -5.87 3.06 -25.99
CA THR A 15 -6.36 3.62 -24.71
C THR A 15 -5.26 4.29 -23.89
N ARG A 16 -4.00 4.20 -24.33
CA ARG A 16 -2.80 4.59 -23.57
C ARG A 16 -2.84 4.00 -22.16
N CYS A 17 -2.98 2.69 -22.09
CA CYS A 17 -2.99 1.96 -20.84
C CYS A 17 -1.88 0.90 -20.83
N VAL A 18 -1.16 0.76 -19.72
CA VAL A 18 -0.18 -0.30 -19.52
C VAL A 18 -0.63 -1.19 -18.38
N HIS A 19 -0.83 -2.47 -18.67
CA HIS A 19 -1.22 -3.48 -17.70
C HIS A 19 0.01 -4.33 -17.30
N LEU A 20 0.36 -4.30 -16.02
CA LEU A 20 1.31 -5.22 -15.42
C LEU A 20 0.51 -6.37 -14.82
N VAL A 21 0.41 -7.49 -15.53
CA VAL A 21 -0.27 -8.69 -15.08
C VAL A 21 0.71 -9.51 -14.23
N VAL A 22 0.40 -9.65 -12.95
CA VAL A 22 1.25 -10.29 -11.96
C VAL A 22 0.68 -11.65 -11.56
N THR A 23 1.55 -12.64 -11.54
CA THR A 23 1.24 -14.02 -11.14
C THR A 23 2.30 -14.53 -10.17
N GLY A 24 1.95 -15.57 -9.40
CA GLY A 24 2.81 -16.10 -8.32
C GLY A 24 2.51 -15.46 -6.97
N ASP A 25 3.52 -15.28 -6.13
CA ASP A 25 3.37 -14.82 -4.75
C ASP A 25 3.87 -13.38 -4.58
N LEU A 26 3.00 -12.46 -4.17
CA LEU A 26 3.41 -11.14 -3.68
C LEU A 26 3.68 -11.21 -2.17
N THR A 27 4.87 -10.78 -1.75
CA THR A 27 5.33 -10.79 -0.35
C THR A 27 5.99 -9.47 0.03
N GLU A 28 6.15 -9.21 1.32
CA GLU A 28 6.94 -8.06 1.82
C GLU A 28 8.37 -8.02 1.28
N ARG A 29 8.96 -9.15 0.89
CA ARG A 29 10.35 -9.19 0.38
C ARG A 29 10.44 -8.85 -1.11
N ASN A 30 9.43 -9.22 -1.90
CA ASN A 30 9.48 -9.11 -3.36
C ASN A 30 8.65 -7.94 -3.91
N HIS A 31 7.78 -7.28 -3.12
CA HIS A 31 6.95 -6.16 -3.59
C HIS A 31 7.74 -5.06 -4.31
N ARG A 32 8.95 -4.75 -3.83
CA ARG A 32 9.84 -3.71 -4.34
C ARG A 32 10.24 -3.87 -5.81
N VAL A 33 10.11 -5.08 -6.38
CA VAL A 33 10.46 -5.32 -7.79
C VAL A 33 9.42 -4.72 -8.75
N LEU A 34 8.20 -4.43 -8.28
CA LEU A 34 7.13 -3.87 -9.09
C LEU A 34 7.29 -2.36 -9.29
N THR A 35 7.81 -1.63 -8.30
CA THR A 35 8.04 -0.17 -8.38
C THR A 35 8.87 0.24 -9.62
N PRO A 36 10.07 -0.33 -9.88
CA PRO A 36 10.83 0.03 -11.07
C PRO A 36 10.15 -0.41 -12.38
N LEU A 37 9.27 -1.41 -12.37
CA LEU A 37 8.50 -1.79 -13.55
C LEU A 37 7.39 -0.77 -13.85
N VAL A 38 6.71 -0.27 -12.82
CA VAL A 38 5.73 0.82 -12.96
C VAL A 38 6.42 2.09 -13.46
N ALA A 39 7.59 2.43 -12.91
CA ALA A 39 8.40 3.54 -13.39
C ALA A 39 8.70 3.43 -14.89
N ARG A 40 9.19 2.26 -15.33
CA ARG A 40 9.48 1.99 -16.73
C ARG A 40 8.23 2.08 -17.61
N ALA A 41 7.10 1.53 -17.17
CA ALA A 41 5.83 1.61 -17.89
C ALA A 41 5.40 3.07 -18.14
N ARG A 42 5.51 3.92 -17.11
CA ARG A 42 5.21 5.37 -17.21
C ARG A 42 6.16 6.11 -18.17
N THR A 43 7.43 5.71 -18.22
CA THR A 43 8.39 6.29 -19.17
C THR A 43 8.18 5.81 -20.60
N LEU A 44 7.71 4.58 -20.79
CA LEU A 44 7.54 3.96 -22.09
C LEU A 44 6.37 4.60 -22.87
N VAL A 45 5.28 4.91 -22.17
CA VAL A 45 4.13 5.61 -22.75
C VAL A 45 3.81 6.82 -21.86
N PRO A 46 4.36 8.01 -22.17
CA PRO A 46 4.12 9.21 -21.38
C PRO A 46 2.62 9.52 -21.26
N GLY A 47 2.16 9.74 -20.02
CA GLY A 47 0.75 10.00 -19.70
C GLY A 47 -0.17 8.78 -19.71
N ALA A 48 0.35 7.57 -19.97
CA ALA A 48 -0.47 6.36 -19.88
C ALA A 48 -0.87 6.03 -18.45
N ALA A 49 -2.10 5.53 -18.29
CA ALA A 49 -2.52 4.92 -17.04
C ALA A 49 -1.79 3.58 -16.87
N VAL A 50 -1.36 3.27 -15.65
CA VAL A 50 -0.70 2.00 -15.32
C VAL A 50 -1.59 1.20 -14.38
N VAL A 51 -1.91 -0.02 -14.77
CA VAL A 51 -2.71 -0.95 -13.97
C VAL A 51 -1.81 -2.09 -13.53
N VAL A 52 -1.62 -2.24 -12.21
CA VAL A 52 -0.94 -3.39 -11.62
C VAL A 52 -2.01 -4.40 -11.23
N ASP A 53 -2.11 -5.48 -11.99
CA ASP A 53 -3.13 -6.52 -11.82
C ASP A 53 -2.57 -7.71 -11.04
N LEU A 54 -3.00 -7.83 -9.78
CA LEU A 54 -2.68 -8.92 -8.85
C LEU A 54 -3.82 -9.96 -8.78
N THR A 55 -4.86 -9.87 -9.60
CA THR A 55 -6.00 -10.80 -9.56
C THR A 55 -5.62 -12.24 -9.95
N GLY A 56 -4.55 -12.38 -10.73
CA GLY A 56 -3.92 -13.65 -11.12
C GLY A 56 -2.83 -14.15 -10.18
N ALA A 57 -2.49 -13.40 -9.13
CA ALA A 57 -1.54 -13.85 -8.12
C ALA A 57 -2.12 -15.02 -7.32
N GLN A 58 -1.28 -16.00 -7.00
CA GLN A 58 -1.67 -17.17 -6.21
C GLN A 58 -1.79 -16.81 -4.73
N HIS A 59 -0.86 -15.99 -4.24
CA HIS A 59 -0.86 -15.44 -2.90
C HIS A 59 -0.52 -13.95 -2.94
N VAL A 60 -1.27 -13.17 -2.17
CA VAL A 60 -1.00 -11.75 -1.95
C VAL A 60 -0.92 -11.53 -0.45
N ASP A 61 0.31 -11.36 0.04
CA ASP A 61 0.56 -10.99 1.42
C ASP A 61 0.03 -9.56 1.69
N PRO A 62 -0.82 -9.35 2.72
CA PRO A 62 -1.36 -8.03 3.03
C PRO A 62 -0.28 -6.97 3.31
N GLY A 63 0.78 -7.32 4.05
CA GLY A 63 1.91 -6.42 4.32
C GLY A 63 2.68 -6.06 3.05
N GLY A 64 2.91 -7.03 2.17
CA GLY A 64 3.49 -6.82 0.85
C GLY A 64 2.65 -5.89 -0.05
N LEU A 65 1.32 -6.03 0.00
CA LEU A 65 0.40 -5.17 -0.74
C LEU A 65 0.38 -3.73 -0.20
N ASP A 66 0.37 -3.55 1.11
CA ASP A 66 0.38 -2.23 1.73
C ASP A 66 1.71 -1.51 1.47
N LEU A 67 2.83 -2.22 1.55
CA LEU A 67 4.14 -1.69 1.18
C LEU A 67 4.23 -1.32 -0.31
N LEU A 68 3.62 -2.12 -1.19
CA LEU A 68 3.52 -1.80 -2.62
C LEU A 68 2.74 -0.50 -2.84
N ARG A 69 1.54 -0.38 -2.24
CA ARG A 69 0.71 0.83 -2.35
C ARG A 69 1.45 2.05 -1.83
N TRP A 70 2.03 1.94 -0.64
CA TRP A 70 2.84 3.00 -0.05
C TRP A 70 3.98 3.42 -0.99
N SER A 71 4.71 2.46 -1.56
CA SER A 71 5.82 2.73 -2.48
C SER A 71 5.37 3.40 -3.77
N LEU A 72 4.19 3.06 -4.31
CA LEU A 72 3.65 3.66 -5.52
C LEU A 72 3.14 5.08 -5.28
N ASP A 73 2.55 5.35 -4.12
CA ASP A 73 2.07 6.67 -3.73
C ASP A 73 3.21 7.65 -3.41
N HIS A 74 4.36 7.13 -2.93
CA HIS A 74 5.52 7.92 -2.55
C HIS A 74 6.67 7.86 -3.58
N ASP A 75 6.43 7.28 -4.76
CA ASP A 75 7.43 7.24 -5.83
C ASP A 75 7.64 8.67 -6.38
N PRO A 76 8.85 9.26 -6.31
CA PRO A 76 9.13 10.63 -6.72
C PRO A 76 9.07 10.87 -8.24
N LEU A 77 8.45 9.96 -9.00
CA LEU A 77 8.28 10.07 -10.43
C LEU A 77 7.45 11.30 -10.82
N PRO A 78 7.72 11.90 -12.00
CA PRO A 78 7.13 13.16 -12.41
C PRO A 78 5.60 13.09 -12.40
N GLU A 79 4.96 14.12 -11.83
CA GLU A 79 3.50 14.27 -11.70
C GLU A 79 2.75 14.19 -13.04
N SER A 80 3.47 14.27 -14.16
CA SER A 80 2.96 14.09 -15.53
C SER A 80 2.72 12.63 -15.96
N GLY A 81 2.91 11.65 -15.07
CA GLY A 81 2.58 10.25 -15.36
C GLY A 81 1.09 9.98 -15.17
N GLY A 82 0.50 9.13 -16.03
CA GLY A 82 -0.90 8.73 -15.85
C GLY A 82 -1.11 7.96 -14.54
N ALA A 83 -2.36 7.89 -14.11
CA ALA A 83 -2.74 7.31 -12.82
C ALA A 83 -2.28 5.84 -12.69
N VAL A 84 -1.80 5.47 -11.50
CA VAL A 84 -1.48 4.08 -11.16
C VAL A 84 -2.64 3.48 -10.38
N ARG A 85 -3.10 2.28 -10.77
CA ARG A 85 -4.16 1.55 -10.07
C ARG A 85 -3.70 0.13 -9.76
N VAL A 86 -3.99 -0.34 -8.55
CA VAL A 86 -3.71 -1.72 -8.14
C VAL A 86 -5.02 -2.49 -8.08
N LEU A 87 -5.12 -3.58 -8.85
CA LEU A 87 -6.26 -4.49 -8.85
C LEU A 87 -5.90 -5.75 -8.06
N THR A 88 -6.74 -6.13 -7.11
CA THR A 88 -6.61 -7.38 -6.36
C THR A 88 -7.89 -8.18 -6.52
N ARG A 89 -7.81 -9.51 -6.43
CA ARG A 89 -9.02 -10.34 -6.39
C ARG A 89 -9.86 -9.86 -5.19
N PRO A 90 -11.17 -9.60 -5.36
CA PRO A 90 -12.01 -9.29 -4.22
C PRO A 90 -11.94 -10.48 -3.25
N ALA A 91 -11.64 -10.19 -1.98
CA ALA A 91 -11.77 -11.20 -0.94
C ALA A 91 -13.22 -11.72 -0.99
N PRO A 92 -13.46 -13.03 -0.82
CA PRO A 92 -14.82 -13.53 -0.67
C PRO A 92 -15.48 -12.72 0.45
N PHE A 93 -16.68 -12.21 0.18
CA PHE A 93 -17.47 -11.47 1.16
C PHE A 93 -17.49 -12.26 2.49
N GLY A 94 -17.03 -11.63 3.58
CA GLY A 94 -17.07 -12.20 4.93
C GLY A 94 -15.77 -12.77 5.50
N LEU A 95 -14.62 -12.66 4.83
CA LEU A 95 -13.33 -13.18 5.35
C LEU A 95 -12.29 -12.11 5.72
N ALA A 96 -12.55 -10.83 5.50
CA ALA A 96 -11.55 -9.77 5.65
C ALA A 96 -11.79 -8.88 6.87
N GLU A 97 -11.65 -9.40 8.10
CA GLU A 97 -11.40 -8.54 9.29
C GLU A 97 -10.82 -9.27 10.50
N ALA A 98 -10.00 -10.32 10.31
CA ALA A 98 -9.48 -11.10 11.46
C ALA A 98 -8.11 -10.65 12.00
N ASP A 99 -7.37 -9.77 11.32
CA ASP A 99 -5.97 -9.49 11.69
C ASP A 99 -5.54 -8.03 11.53
N ARG A 100 -6.40 -7.08 11.92
CA ARG A 100 -5.86 -5.79 12.37
C ARG A 100 -5.55 -5.92 13.85
N PRO A 101 -4.28 -5.87 14.29
CA PRO A 101 -4.02 -5.59 15.69
C PRO A 101 -4.63 -4.22 15.96
N THR A 102 -5.66 -4.20 16.81
CA THR A 102 -6.22 -2.98 17.37
C THR A 102 -5.06 -2.33 18.11
N ALA A 103 -4.47 -1.29 17.52
CA ALA A 103 -3.51 -0.45 18.20
C ALA A 103 -4.19 0.01 19.49
N GLY A 104 -3.78 -0.59 20.60
CA GLY A 104 -4.33 -0.31 21.90
C GLY A 104 -4.25 1.18 22.14
N ALA A 105 -5.41 1.79 22.35
CA ALA A 105 -5.53 3.13 22.89
C ALA A 105 -4.97 3.11 24.32
N HIS A 106 -3.64 3.14 24.45
CA HIS A 106 -3.00 3.54 25.69
C HIS A 106 -2.74 5.03 25.61
N ALA A 107 -3.79 5.82 25.81
CA ALA A 107 -3.62 7.20 26.23
C ALA A 107 -3.01 7.16 27.64
N PRO A 108 -1.85 7.77 27.92
CA PRO A 108 -1.47 8.04 29.28
C PRO A 108 -2.37 9.17 29.81
N ALA A 109 -3.01 8.91 30.96
CA ALA A 109 -3.83 9.88 31.67
C ALA A 109 -3.03 11.17 31.96
N PRO A 110 -3.64 12.37 31.86
CA PRO A 110 -2.93 13.58 32.23
C PRO A 110 -2.61 13.56 33.73
N ALA A 111 -1.36 13.92 34.06
CA ALA A 111 -0.90 14.06 35.43
C ALA A 111 -1.79 15.05 36.18
N ARG A 112 -2.43 14.57 37.25
CA ARG A 112 -3.21 15.37 38.19
C ARG A 112 -2.26 16.29 38.97
N TRP A 113 -2.21 17.57 38.59
CA TRP A 113 -1.53 18.61 39.33
C TRP A 113 -2.23 18.81 40.68
N ASN A 114 -1.62 18.34 41.78
CA ASN A 114 -2.09 18.68 43.12
C ASN A 114 -1.45 20.02 43.52
N GLY A 115 -2.18 21.11 43.30
CA GLY A 115 -1.89 22.39 43.92
C GLY A 115 -2.15 22.29 45.43
N ALA A 116 -1.12 22.49 46.23
CA ALA A 116 -1.24 22.72 47.67
C ALA A 116 -1.17 24.23 47.91
N GLU A 117 -2.34 24.87 48.03
CA GLU A 117 -2.47 26.08 48.84
C GLU A 117 -2.94 25.67 50.24
N PRO A 118 -2.41 26.32 51.28
CA PRO A 118 -3.28 26.68 52.38
C PRO A 118 -3.16 28.18 52.63
N GLY A 119 -4.17 28.93 52.15
CA GLY A 119 -4.44 30.27 52.63
C GLY A 119 -5.10 30.22 54.02
N GLY A 120 -4.51 30.95 54.96
CA GLY A 120 -5.18 31.73 56.00
C GLY A 120 -6.10 31.03 57.02
N VAL A 121 -5.69 31.07 58.30
CA VAL A 121 -6.64 31.14 59.42
C VAL A 121 -6.46 32.49 60.11
N ALA A 122 -7.55 33.24 60.18
CA ALA A 122 -7.71 34.41 61.02
C ALA A 122 -8.52 34.00 62.26
N ALA A 123 -8.00 34.30 63.45
CA ALA A 123 -8.71 34.68 64.67
C ALA A 123 -7.68 35.08 65.73
#